data_AF-A0A2N2VJM0-F1
#
_entry.id   AF-A0A2N2VJM0-F1
#
_cell.length_a   1.000
_cell.length_b   1.000
_cell.length_c   1.000
_cell.angle_alpha   90.00
_cell.angle_beta   90.00
_cell.angle_gamma   90.00
#
_symmetry.space_group_name_H-M   'P 1'
#
loop_
_entity.id
_entity.type
_entity.pdbx_description
1 polymer ?
#
loop_
_entity_poly.entity_id
_entity_poly.type
_entity_poly.pdbx_seq_one_letter_code
_entity_poly.pdbx_strand_id
1 'polypeptide(L)'
;MGCPACGLEHGLPEADIPLADVPNLGKVSAGWLQQVGLRTFADLQAMGSVRAWLLIEALGIKPSLNLLYAMEGALHGSHWLEVKRQRKTELLTQLEASREQGLI
;
A
#
# COMPACT_ATOMS: atom_id res chain seq x y z
N MET A 1 -13.61 9.25 -16.25
CA MET A 1 -14.83 8.83 -15.51
C MET A 1 -14.36 8.63 -14.08
N GLY A 2 -14.87 9.42 -13.13
CA GLY A 2 -14.39 9.41 -11.75
C GLY A 2 -14.63 8.07 -11.06
N CYS A 3 -13.83 7.78 -10.04
CA CYS A 3 -13.94 6.58 -9.23
C CYS A 3 -15.32 6.52 -8.53
N PRO A 4 -16.05 5.40 -8.58
CA PRO A 4 -17.37 5.29 -7.94
C PRO A 4 -17.34 5.34 -6.41
N ALA A 5 -16.15 5.25 -5.79
CA ALA A 5 -16.00 5.26 -4.34
C ALA A 5 -15.91 6.68 -3.74
N CYS A 6 -15.29 7.63 -4.45
CA CYS A 6 -15.06 8.98 -3.93
C CYS A 6 -15.36 10.11 -4.94
N GLY A 7 -15.70 9.77 -6.20
CA GLY A 7 -16.00 10.73 -7.26
C GLY A 7 -14.78 11.38 -7.90
N LEU A 8 -13.56 11.13 -7.40
CA LEU A 8 -12.32 11.72 -7.92
C LEU A 8 -11.67 10.84 -8.99
N GLU A 9 -10.84 11.46 -9.81
CA GLU A 9 -9.93 10.73 -10.71
C GLU A 9 -8.69 10.29 -9.93
N HIS A 10 -8.33 9.02 -10.05
CA HIS A 10 -7.11 8.49 -9.48
C HIS A 10 -6.11 8.27 -10.62
N GLY A 11 -4.89 8.72 -10.40
CA GLY A 11 -3.75 8.49 -11.28
C GLY A 11 -2.58 7.98 -10.47
N LEU A 12 -1.54 7.55 -11.16
CA LEU A 12 -0.27 7.24 -10.51
C LEU A 12 0.34 8.55 -9.98
N PRO A 13 0.76 8.59 -8.72
CA PRO A 13 1.50 9.73 -8.19
C PRO A 13 2.86 9.90 -8.88
N GLU A 14 3.45 11.09 -8.78
CA GLU A 14 4.83 11.29 -9.24
C GLU A 14 5.80 10.50 -8.35
N ALA A 15 6.92 10.05 -8.92
CA ALA A 15 7.86 9.14 -8.28
C ALA A 15 8.42 9.66 -6.94
N ASP A 16 8.76 10.95 -6.88
CA ASP A 16 9.47 11.54 -5.74
C ASP A 16 8.54 12.11 -4.66
N ILE A 17 7.22 12.01 -4.82
CA ILE A 17 6.33 12.58 -3.81
C ILE A 17 6.48 11.82 -2.48
N PRO A 18 6.43 12.53 -1.33
CA PRO A 18 6.42 11.89 -0.03
C PRO A 18 5.21 10.96 0.13
N LEU A 19 5.40 9.81 0.78
CA LEU A 19 4.30 8.85 1.04
C LEU A 19 3.15 9.44 1.89
N ALA A 20 3.38 10.55 2.60
CA ALA A 20 2.34 11.26 3.34
C ALA A 20 1.36 12.02 2.42
N ASP A 21 1.77 12.30 1.19
CA ASP A 21 0.98 13.03 0.18
C ASP A 21 0.43 12.08 -0.91
N VAL A 22 0.80 10.79 -0.86
CA VAL A 22 0.28 9.75 -1.75
C VAL A 22 -1.20 9.47 -1.43
N PRO A 23 -2.09 9.49 -2.45
CA PRO A 23 -3.49 9.10 -2.29
C PRO A 23 -3.64 7.72 -1.64
N ASN A 24 -4.71 7.55 -0.86
CA ASN A 24 -4.99 6.38 -0.01
C ASN A 24 -4.11 6.25 1.26
N LEU A 25 -2.96 6.92 1.36
CA LEU A 25 -2.07 6.81 2.52
C LEU A 25 -2.28 7.97 3.50
N GLY A 26 -2.57 7.63 4.76
CA GLY A 26 -2.64 8.61 5.85
C GLY A 26 -1.28 8.81 6.53
N LYS A 27 -1.12 9.93 7.25
CA LYS A 27 0.12 10.33 7.95
C LYS A 27 0.72 9.25 8.84
N VAL A 28 -0.11 8.48 9.56
CA VAL A 28 0.34 7.40 10.45
C VAL A 28 1.01 6.28 9.64
N SER A 29 0.32 5.80 8.60
CA SER A 29 0.85 4.77 7.70
C SER A 29 2.11 5.23 6.99
N ALA A 30 2.15 6.48 6.53
CA ALA A 30 3.35 7.07 5.94
C ALA A 30 4.51 7.16 6.93
N GLY A 31 4.23 7.40 8.22
CA GLY A 31 5.23 7.35 9.28
C GLY A 31 5.80 5.94 9.50
N TRP A 32 4.97 4.91 9.43
CA TRP A 32 5.45 3.51 9.51
C TRP A 32 6.26 3.11 8.28
N LEU A 33 5.83 3.51 7.09
CA LEU A 33 6.56 3.27 5.83
C LEU A 33 7.96 3.90 5.89
N GLN A 34 8.07 5.13 6.41
CA GLN A 34 9.36 5.80 6.60
C GLN A 34 10.27 5.06 7.60
N GLN A 35 9.71 4.46 8.66
CA GLN A 35 10.50 3.67 9.62
C GLN A 35 11.11 2.42 8.99
N VAL A 36 10.46 1.85 7.97
CA VAL A 36 10.99 0.71 7.20
C VAL A 36 11.81 1.13 5.98
N GLY A 37 12.15 2.43 5.87
CA GLY A 37 13.01 2.97 4.82
C GLY A 37 12.30 3.42 3.55
N LEU A 38 10.97 3.40 3.50
CA LEU A 38 10.18 3.83 2.34
C LEU A 38 9.72 5.27 2.55
N ARG A 39 10.21 6.21 1.75
CA ARG A 39 9.95 7.66 1.90
C ARG A 39 9.13 8.22 0.75
N THR A 40 9.34 7.72 -0.46
CA THR A 40 8.70 8.21 -1.68
C THR A 40 7.78 7.19 -2.32
N PHE A 41 6.96 7.63 -3.27
CA PHE A 41 6.17 6.71 -4.10
C PHE A 41 7.04 5.71 -4.87
N ALA A 42 8.20 6.14 -5.37
CA ALA A 42 9.18 5.27 -6.03
C ALA A 42 9.68 4.15 -5.13
N ASP A 43 9.94 4.44 -3.84
CA ASP A 43 10.34 3.42 -2.88
C ASP A 43 9.24 2.36 -2.72
N LEU A 44 7.99 2.81 -2.59
CA LEU A 44 6.84 1.91 -2.49
C LEU A 44 6.63 1.10 -3.78
N GLN A 45 6.88 1.70 -4.95
CA GLN A 45 6.77 1.03 -6.25
C GLN A 45 7.83 -0.05 -6.41
N ALA A 46 9.08 0.22 -6.01
CA ALA A 46 10.16 -0.76 -6.02
C ALA A 46 9.93 -1.89 -5.01
N MET A 47 9.30 -1.58 -3.85
CA MET A 47 9.05 -2.56 -2.79
C MET A 47 7.83 -3.44 -3.05
N GLY A 48 6.76 -2.87 -3.57
CA GLY A 48 5.43 -3.50 -3.64
C GLY A 48 4.67 -3.46 -2.30
N SER A 49 3.34 -3.53 -2.37
CA SER A 49 2.44 -3.36 -1.21
C SER A 49 2.58 -4.48 -0.17
N VAL A 50 2.67 -5.74 -0.62
CA VAL A 50 2.75 -6.92 0.26
C VAL A 50 4.03 -6.90 1.09
N ARG A 51 5.18 -6.66 0.45
CA ARG A 51 6.46 -6.63 1.14
C ARG A 51 6.58 -5.41 2.06
N ALA A 52 6.10 -4.24 1.64
CA ALA A 52 6.03 -3.06 2.50
C ALA A 52 5.17 -3.32 3.75
N TRP A 53 4.04 -4.01 3.60
CA TRP A 53 3.18 -4.40 4.72
C TRP A 53 3.91 -5.33 5.71
N LEU A 54 4.63 -6.33 5.21
CA LEU A 54 5.39 -7.28 6.02
C LEU A 54 6.56 -6.62 6.76
N LEU A 55 7.25 -5.66 6.14
CA LEU A 55 8.29 -4.89 6.81
C LEU A 55 7.72 -4.12 8.00
N ILE A 56 6.52 -3.52 7.86
CA ILE A 56 5.86 -2.85 8.97
C ILE A 56 5.46 -3.86 10.05
N GLU A 57 4.96 -5.03 9.67
CA GLU A 57 4.65 -6.12 10.61
C GLU A 57 5.89 -6.56 11.42
N ALA A 58 7.05 -6.62 10.77
CA ALA A 58 8.31 -6.99 11.40
C ALA A 58 8.80 -5.99 12.46
N LEU A 59 8.29 -4.75 12.45
CA LEU A 59 8.52 -3.78 13.54
C LEU A 59 7.69 -4.09 14.82
N GLY A 60 6.91 -5.17 14.83
CA GLY A 60 5.97 -5.51 15.91
C GLY A 60 4.66 -4.72 15.85
N ILE A 61 4.47 -3.91 14.81
CA ILE A 61 3.21 -3.23 14.51
C ILE A 61 2.28 -4.27 13.87
N LYS A 62 0.98 -4.23 14.18
CA LYS A 62 -0.02 -5.05 13.48
C LYS A 62 -0.81 -4.15 12.52
N PRO A 63 -0.28 -3.85 11.32
CA PRO A 63 -0.97 -2.99 10.37
C PRO A 63 -2.29 -3.62 9.93
N SER A 64 -3.29 -2.79 9.65
CA SER A 64 -4.58 -3.29 9.14
C SER A 64 -4.47 -3.75 7.68
N LEU A 65 -5.37 -4.62 7.23
CA LEU A 65 -5.49 -4.95 5.80
C LEU A 65 -5.89 -3.75 4.94
N ASN A 66 -6.54 -2.73 5.53
CA ASN A 66 -6.82 -1.50 4.78
C ASN A 66 -5.53 -0.78 4.37
N LEU A 67 -4.44 -0.90 5.14
CA LEU A 67 -3.14 -0.38 4.71
C LEU A 67 -2.62 -1.13 3.48
N LEU A 68 -2.77 -2.46 3.44
CA LEU A 68 -2.40 -3.26 2.27
C LEU A 68 -3.16 -2.78 1.03
N TYR A 69 -4.49 -2.63 1.12
CA TYR A 69 -5.31 -2.16 0.00
C TYR A 69 -5.01 -0.70 -0.38
N ALA A 70 -4.66 0.14 0.58
CA ALA A 70 -4.28 1.52 0.33
C ALA A 70 -2.98 1.63 -0.47
N MET A 71 -1.95 0.87 -0.09
CA MET A 71 -0.70 0.81 -0.83
C MET A 71 -0.91 0.25 -2.23
N GLU A 72 -1.66 -0.84 -2.37
CA GLU A 72 -1.93 -1.41 -3.69
C GLU A 72 -2.75 -0.47 -4.58
N GLY A 73 -3.70 0.26 -3.99
CA GLY A 73 -4.47 1.31 -4.67
C GLY A 73 -3.57 2.43 -5.17
N ALA A 74 -2.64 2.91 -4.34
CA ALA A 74 -1.66 3.91 -4.75
C ALA A 74 -0.80 3.43 -5.93
N LEU A 75 -0.34 2.17 -5.88
CA LEU A 75 0.48 1.57 -6.95
C LEU A 75 -0.26 1.36 -8.27
N HIS A 76 -1.59 1.32 -8.24
CA HIS A 76 -2.44 1.10 -9.42
C HIS A 76 -3.24 2.34 -9.82
N GLY A 77 -2.99 3.49 -9.20
CA GLY A 77 -3.78 4.70 -9.42
C GLY A 77 -5.28 4.43 -9.22
N SER A 78 -5.63 3.66 -8.18
CA SER A 78 -6.97 3.18 -7.89
C SER A 78 -7.37 3.49 -6.45
N HIS A 79 -8.66 3.67 -6.19
CA HIS A 79 -9.14 3.85 -4.82
C HIS A 79 -9.01 2.54 -4.03
N TRP A 80 -8.60 2.62 -2.77
CA TRP A 80 -8.40 1.43 -1.92
C TRP A 80 -9.66 0.54 -1.77
N LEU A 81 -10.87 1.12 -1.82
CA LEU A 81 -12.13 0.34 -1.79
C LEU A 81 -12.31 -0.53 -3.04
N GLU A 82 -11.84 -0.07 -4.19
CA GLU A 82 -11.92 -0.82 -5.43
C GLU A 82 -10.96 -2.01 -5.40
N VAL A 83 -9.72 -1.79 -4.93
CA VAL A 83 -8.76 -2.86 -4.67
C VAL A 83 -9.33 -3.88 -3.69
N LYS A 84 -9.90 -3.43 -2.56
CA LYS A 84 -10.55 -4.33 -1.59
C LYS A 84 -11.66 -5.17 -2.23
N ARG A 85 -12.40 -4.63 -3.19
CA ARG A 85 -13.48 -5.34 -3.89
C ARG A 85 -12.94 -6.35 -4.91
N GLN A 86 -11.93 -5.96 -5.69
CA GLN A 86 -11.49 -6.72 -6.86
C GLN A 86 -10.31 -7.67 -6.57
N ARG A 87 -9.41 -7.28 -5.66
CA ARG A 87 -8.09 -7.92 -5.48
C ARG A 87 -7.82 -8.39 -4.06
N LYS A 88 -8.82 -8.35 -3.17
CA LYS A 88 -8.67 -8.77 -1.77
C LYS A 88 -8.13 -10.20 -1.65
N THR A 89 -8.75 -11.17 -2.33
CA THR A 89 -8.33 -12.58 -2.22
C THR A 89 -6.91 -12.77 -2.73
N GLU A 90 -6.58 -12.17 -3.88
CA GLU A 90 -5.24 -12.20 -4.47
C GLU A 90 -4.18 -11.68 -3.49
N LEU A 91 -4.41 -10.49 -2.91
CA LEU A 91 -3.47 -9.87 -1.96
C LEU A 91 -3.32 -10.67 -0.66
N LEU A 92 -4.39 -11.29 -0.17
CA LEU A 92 -4.31 -12.14 1.03
C LEU A 92 -3.51 -13.41 0.74
N THR A 93 -3.74 -14.06 -0.40
CA THR A 93 -2.96 -15.22 -0.83
C THR A 93 -1.48 -14.87 -1.01
N GLN A 94 -1.16 -13.72 -1.62
CA GLN A 94 0.22 -13.26 -1.75
C GLN A 94 0.87 -12.97 -0.39
N LEU A 95 0.12 -12.37 0.54
CA LEU A 95 0.60 -12.07 1.89
C LEU A 95 0.90 -13.34 2.67
N GLU A 96 0.01 -14.33 2.62
CA GLU A 96 0.20 -15.64 3.23
C GLU A 96 1.41 -16.36 2.63
N ALA A 97 1.48 -16.45 1.30
CA ALA A 97 2.60 -17.09 0.61
C ALA A 97 3.95 -16.41 0.92
N SER A 98 3.98 -15.08 1.03
CA SER A 98 5.20 -14.34 1.36
C SER A 98 5.67 -14.59 2.80
N ARG A 99 4.73 -14.81 3.74
CA ARG A 99 5.06 -15.19 5.13
C ARG A 99 5.68 -16.58 5.20
N GLU A 100 5.14 -17.54 4.46
CA GLU A 100 5.65 -18.91 4.42
C GLU A 100 7.05 -18.99 3.82
N GLN A 101 7.37 -18.10 2.88
CA GLN A 101 8.68 -18.02 2.24
C GLN A 101 9.77 -17.38 3.13
N GLY A 102 9.43 -16.87 4.32
CA GLY A 102 10.38 -16.27 5.24
C GLY A 102 11.13 -15.06 4.66
N LEU A 103 10.52 -14.35 3.70
CA LEU A 103 11.14 -13.23 3.00
C LEU A 103 11.06 -11.94 3.83
N ILE A 104 11.73 -11.92 4.99
CA ILE A 104 11.94 -10.73 5.82
C ILE A 104 13.33 -10.79 6.44
#